data_AF-A0A8J6MTS5-F1
#
_entry.id   AF-A0A8J6MTS5-F1
#
_cell.length_a   1.000
_cell.length_b   1.000
_cell.length_c   1.000
_cell.angle_alpha   90.00
_cell.angle_beta   90.00
_cell.angle_gamma   90.00
#
_symmetry.space_group_name_H-M   'P 1'
#
loop_
_entity.id
_entity.type
_entity.pdbx_description
1 polymer ?
#
loop_
_entity_poly.entity_id
_entity_poly.type
_entity_poly.pdbx_seq_one_letter_code
_entity_poly.pdbx_strand_id
1 'polypeptide(L)' 'LDHILDTIGNHIDQNAAEGLIYQLQEGDFITRQEANLMKAAMSRDILILKLPLWDEIRARLLKAMLLSLLSQ' A
#
# COMPACT_ATOMS: atom_id res chain seq x y z
N LEU A 1 10.49 5.86 7.61
CA LEU A 1 9.40 6.00 6.61
C LEU A 1 9.96 6.16 5.20
N ASP A 2 10.95 7.04 5.00
CA ASP A 2 11.57 7.31 3.70
C ASP A 2 12.03 6.04 2.94
N HIS A 3 12.75 5.13 3.61
CA HIS A 3 13.17 3.86 2.99
C HIS A 3 12.00 2.97 2.51
N ILE A 4 10.87 2.99 3.22
CA ILE A 4 9.66 2.25 2.83
C ILE A 4 9.05 2.90 1.59
N LEU A 5 8.96 4.24 1.57
CA LEU A 5 8.43 4.99 0.44
C LEU A 5 9.30 4.83 -0.82
N ASP A 6 10.62 4.73 -0.65
CA ASP A 6 11.56 4.43 -1.74
C ASP A 6 11.37 3.00 -2.27
N THR A 7 11.17 2.03 -1.38
CA THR A 7 10.92 0.62 -1.76
C THR A 7 9.65 0.46 -2.59
N ILE A 8 8.60 1.25 -2.30
CA ILE A 8 7.36 1.25 -3.09
C ILE A 8 7.59 1.81 -4.50
N GLY A 9 8.52 2.75 -4.67
CA GLY A 9 8.84 3.35 -5.97
C GLY A 9 7.62 4.01 -6.64
N ASN A 10 7.59 4.00 -7.97
CA ASN A 10 6.48 4.56 -8.75
C ASN A 10 5.42 3.53 -9.12
N HIS A 11 5.70 2.24 -8.95
CA HIS A 11 4.80 1.15 -9.29
C HIS A 11 4.96 0.03 -8.28
N ILE A 12 3.85 -0.50 -7.77
CA ILE A 12 3.86 -1.68 -6.91
C ILE A 12 2.71 -2.62 -7.30
N ASP A 13 3.06 -3.88 -7.58
CA ASP A 13 2.04 -4.89 -7.82
C ASP A 13 1.31 -5.25 -6.52
N GLN A 14 0.18 -5.95 -6.64
CA GLN A 14 -0.65 -6.31 -5.49
C GLN A 14 0.07 -7.20 -4.48
N ASN A 15 0.85 -8.19 -4.92
CA ASN A 15 1.52 -9.13 -4.02
C ASN A 15 2.60 -8.42 -3.21
N ALA A 16 3.37 -7.55 -3.86
CA ALA A 16 4.38 -6.73 -3.20
C ALA A 16 3.75 -5.78 -2.16
N ALA A 17 2.64 -5.12 -2.53
CA ALA A 17 1.93 -4.23 -1.62
C ALA A 17 1.35 -4.97 -0.40
N GLU A 18 0.75 -6.15 -0.62
CA GLU A 18 0.21 -6.98 0.46
C GLU A 18 1.30 -7.53 1.38
N GLY A 19 2.45 -7.92 0.82
CA GLY A 19 3.61 -8.35 1.60
C GLY A 19 4.15 -7.22 2.49
N LEU A 20 4.20 -6.00 1.99
CA LEU A 20 4.61 -4.84 2.78
C LEU A 20 3.60 -4.53 3.91
N ILE A 21 2.29 -4.56 3.61
CA ILE A 21 1.24 -4.40 4.63
C ILE A 21 1.36 -5.50 5.70
N TYR A 22 1.62 -6.74 5.30
CA TYR A 22 1.81 -7.84 6.24
C TYR A 22 2.98 -7.57 7.18
N GLN A 23 4.14 -7.16 6.64
CA GLN A 23 5.32 -6.82 7.46
C GLN A 23 5.05 -5.68 8.45
N LEU A 24 4.31 -4.65 8.03
CA LEU A 24 3.94 -3.53 8.88
C LEU A 24 2.96 -3.94 9.99
N GLN A 25 2.00 -4.80 9.67
CA GLN A 25 1.06 -5.33 10.64
C GLN A 25 1.74 -6.23 11.67
N GLU A 26 2.62 -7.13 11.23
CA GLU A 26 3.38 -8.02 12.13
C GLU A 26 4.38 -7.24 13.00
N GLY A 27 4.86 -6.09 12.52
CA GLY A 27 5.72 -5.18 13.28
C GLY A 27 4.97 -4.20 14.18
N ASP A 28 3.65 -4.37 14.36
CA ASP A 28 2.78 -3.48 15.15
C ASP A 28 2.80 -1.99 14.71
N PHE A 29 3.24 -1.69 13.48
CA PHE A 29 3.21 -0.33 12.92
C PHE A 29 1.82 0.08 12.48
N ILE A 30 0.98 -0.89 12.11
CA ILE A 30 -0.43 -0.69 11.76
C ILE A 30 -1.26 -1.79 12.42
N THR A 31 -2.49 -1.46 12.78
CA THR A 31 -3.46 -2.40 13.30
C THR A 31 -3.96 -3.34 12.22
N ARG A 32 -4.51 -4.49 12.64
CA ARG A 32 -5.21 -5.42 11.74
C ARG A 32 -6.34 -4.75 10.95
N GLN A 33 -7.02 -3.77 11.56
CA GLN A 33 -8.13 -3.06 10.91
C GLN A 33 -7.63 -2.16 9.79
N GLU A 34 -6.55 -1.40 10.02
CA GLU A 34 -5.90 -0.59 8.99
C GLU A 34 -5.34 -1.46 7.87
N ALA A 35 -4.66 -2.56 8.20
CA ALA A 35 -4.15 -3.50 7.20
C ALA A 35 -5.26 -4.06 6.29
N ASN A 36 -6.40 -4.46 6.87
CA ASN A 36 -7.55 -4.94 6.09
C ASN A 36 -8.14 -3.84 5.19
N LEU A 37 -8.27 -2.61 5.69
CA LEU A 37 -8.78 -1.48 4.93
C LEU A 37 -7.85 -1.14 3.75
N MET A 38 -6.54 -1.11 3.99
CA MET A 38 -5.53 -0.85 2.96
C MET A 38 -5.56 -1.92 1.86
N LYS A 39 -5.65 -3.21 2.23
CA LYS A 39 -5.76 -4.32 1.27
C LYS A 39 -7.01 -4.21 0.41
N ALA A 40 -8.16 -3.93 1.04
CA ALA A 40 -9.41 -3.74 0.32
C ALA A 40 -9.29 -2.61 -0.71
N ALA A 41 -8.82 -1.43 -0.28
CA ALA A 41 -8.72 -0.24 -1.14
C ALA A 41 -7.80 -0.41 -2.36
N MET A 42 -6.82 -1.31 -2.29
CA MET A 42 -5.83 -1.55 -3.36
C MET A 42 -6.14 -2.75 -4.25
N SER A 43 -7.24 -3.46 -4.00
CA SER A 43 -7.63 -4.66 -4.76
C SER A 43 -7.80 -4.33 -6.25
N ARG A 44 -7.40 -5.29 -7.10
CA ARG A 44 -7.62 -5.27 -8.56
C ARG A 44 -9.08 -5.18 -8.96
N ASP A 45 -10.01 -5.49 -8.06
CA ASP A 45 -11.45 -5.43 -8.33
C ASP A 45 -12.03 -4.02 -8.10
N ILE A 46 -11.32 -3.15 -7.35
CA ILE A 46 -11.82 -1.82 -6.96
C ILE A 46 -11.30 -0.72 -7.87
N LEU A 47 -10.01 -0.76 -8.14
CA LEU A 47 -9.48 0.01 -9.26
C LEU A 47 -10.14 -0.63 -10.52
N ILE A 48 -10.56 0.11 -11.55
CA ILE A 48 -11.09 -0.44 -12.83
C ILE A 48 -10.52 0.40 -13.96
N LEU A 49 -9.23 0.22 -14.21
CA LEU A 49 -8.43 0.98 -15.17
C LEU A 49 -7.85 0.04 -16.26
N LYS A 50 -7.10 0.56 -17.24
CA LYS A 50 -6.33 -0.28 -18.17
C LYS A 50 -4.86 -0.30 -17.72
N LEU A 51 -4.19 -1.45 -17.87
CA LEU A 51 -2.73 -1.55 -17.69
C LEU A 51 -2.03 -0.48 -18.55
N PRO A 52 -0.97 0.19 -18.05
CA PRO A 52 -0.20 -0.09 -16.83
C PRO A 52 -0.59 0.75 -15.58
N LEU A 53 -1.68 1.53 -15.62
CA LEU A 53 -1.95 2.62 -14.65
C LEU A 53 -2.21 2.17 -13.19
N TRP A 54 -2.54 0.90 -12.99
CA TRP A 54 -2.98 0.36 -11.71
C TRP A 54 -1.89 0.31 -10.66
N ASP A 55 -0.69 -0.11 -11.05
CA ASP A 55 0.42 -0.28 -10.12
C ASP A 55 0.96 1.10 -9.70
N GLU A 56 0.84 2.11 -10.57
CA GLU A 56 1.14 3.49 -10.25
C GLU A 56 0.16 4.07 -9.22
N ILE A 57 -1.14 3.89 -9.45
CA ILE A 57 -2.15 4.36 -8.50
C ILE A 57 -2.05 3.62 -7.17
N ARG A 58 -1.77 2.31 -7.19
CA ARG A 58 -1.52 1.54 -5.97
C ARG A 58 -0.33 2.09 -5.20
N ALA A 59 0.79 2.38 -5.89
CA ALA A 59 1.97 2.98 -5.25
C ALA A 59 1.63 4.33 -4.60
N ARG A 60 0.92 5.20 -5.32
CA ARG A 60 0.50 6.52 -4.80
C ARG A 60 -0.45 6.39 -3.60
N LEU A 61 -1.44 5.51 -3.69
CA LEU A 61 -2.42 5.27 -2.64
C LEU A 61 -1.74 4.70 -1.39
N LEU A 62 -0.88 3.69 -1.55
CA LEU A 62 -0.13 3.09 -0.45
C LEU A 62 0.76 4.11 0.25
N LYS A 63 1.51 4.93 -0.50
CA LYS A 63 2.33 6.01 0.06
C LYS A 63 1.50 7.01 0.86
N ALA A 64 0.35 7.42 0.34
CA ALA A 64 -0.54 8.36 1.02
C ALA A 64 -1.10 7.77 2.33
N MET A 65 -1.52 6.50 2.32
CA MET A 65 -1.99 5.81 3.52
C MET A 65 -0.89 5.69 4.58
N LEU A 66 0.32 5.31 4.18
CA LEU A 66 1.46 5.19 5.10
C LEU A 66 1.88 6.53 5.70
N LEU A 67 1.91 7.60 4.91
CA LEU A 67 2.14 8.95 5.43
C LEU A 67 1.06 9.31 6.44
N SER A 68 -0.22 9.11 6.11
CA SER A 68 -1.33 9.44 7.02
C SER A 68 -1.27 8.71 8.37
N LEU A 69 -0.79 7.47 8.40
CA LEU A 69 -0.75 6.63 9.59
C LEU A 69 0.55 6.79 10.39
N LEU A 70 1.69 6.98 9.72
CA LEU A 70 3.02 6.87 10.32
C LEU A 70 3.80 8.19 10.39
N SER A 71 3.32 9.26 9.77
CA SER A 71 4.00 10.57 9.77
C SER A 71 3.44 11.55 10.81
N GLN A 72 2.75 11.06 11.84
CA GLN A 72 2.29 11.86 13.00
C GLN A 72 3.16 11.59 14.22
#